data_AF-W3XQ36-F1
#
_entry.id   AF-W3XQ36-F1
#
_cell.length_a   1.000
_cell.length_b   1.000
_cell.length_c   1.000
_cell.angle_alpha   90.00
_cell.angle_beta   90.00
_cell.angle_gamma   90.00
#
_symmetry.space_group_name_H-M   'P 1'
#
loop_
_entity.id
_entity.type
_entity.pdbx_description
1 polymer ?
#
loop_
_entity_poly.entity_id
_entity_poly.type
_entity_poly.pdbx_seq_one_letter_code
_entity_poly.pdbx_strand_id
1 'polypeptide(L)'
;MRRPAWAPKQAPVCLICDALTVRGPSRAKATFTTRSVSNARPALDRRPRCSSIQPVAVANTSRPRWLASRINSRTSAEGKQDGGQAAVKPPPVPEAAGREITSLTNMLAYIDNNKAKVLNHRGVPSEADISAALQACQIVADYIMDDSVQPQISHMISETDSAASNLLSLDPSGRKKTTSRPATFEEAGTSPRNTLVSNQLMQMIDRISEAAYVTLAHPTVLITPSLLEQYVKVQATLGRPETLPRVFQLYASKPRPQEVSGSIKYSKQNPNQASKAIDTDVADMALDTAIEAKNLDAAVGIIENTYTTTAFIRSKVLRKSTLPLATFAATPLAAYAVARNFSIFQDAMDTAQATNVAFAGILAYVGFTATIGVVAATTANDQMKRVTWAPGVPLRSRWVREEERAALDRIACAWGFAEPWRQGEEEGPEWDVLREYIGQKGMVLDRTELMEGME
;
A
#
# COMPACT_ATOMS: atom_id res chain seq x y z
N MET A 1 23.55 67.23 4.88
CA MET A 1 23.75 66.25 3.79
C MET A 1 24.13 64.90 4.39
N ARG A 2 23.17 63.96 4.48
CA ARG A 2 23.38 62.60 5.04
C ARG A 2 23.51 61.60 3.89
N ARG A 3 24.56 60.78 3.88
CA ARG A 3 24.76 59.68 2.93
C ARG A 3 23.86 58.49 3.32
N PRO A 4 23.23 57.77 2.38
CA PRO A 4 22.46 56.57 2.70
C PRO A 4 23.38 55.35 2.87
N ALA A 5 23.06 54.52 3.86
CA ALA A 5 23.70 53.25 4.14
C ALA A 5 23.26 52.16 3.14
N TRP A 6 24.20 51.35 2.69
CA TRP A 6 23.95 50.16 1.87
C TRP A 6 23.24 49.07 2.67
N ALA A 7 22.12 48.58 2.13
CA ALA A 7 21.44 47.37 2.59
C ALA A 7 22.18 46.11 2.09
N PRO A 8 22.27 45.03 2.89
CA PRO A 8 22.85 43.77 2.43
C PRO A 8 21.88 43.03 1.50
N LYS A 9 22.37 42.66 0.31
CA LYS A 9 21.66 41.81 -0.65
C LYS A 9 21.48 40.40 -0.06
N GLN A 10 20.23 39.96 0.04
CA GLN A 10 19.88 38.57 0.33
C GLN A 10 20.23 37.71 -0.89
N ALA A 11 20.97 36.62 -0.68
CA ALA A 11 21.22 35.61 -1.70
C ALA A 11 19.94 34.77 -1.95
N PRO A 12 19.66 34.33 -3.19
CA PRO A 12 18.46 33.57 -3.48
C PRO A 12 18.56 32.17 -2.87
N VAL A 13 17.69 31.90 -1.91
CA VAL A 13 17.47 30.56 -1.35
C VAL A 13 16.69 29.73 -2.38
N CYS A 14 17.06 28.46 -2.55
CA CYS A 14 16.45 27.53 -3.48
C CYS A 14 14.95 27.33 -3.16
N LEU A 15 14.07 27.61 -4.14
CA LEU A 15 12.60 27.42 -4.09
C LEU A 15 12.15 25.98 -3.73
N ILE A 16 13.05 25.01 -3.84
CA ILE A 16 12.80 23.60 -3.49
C ILE A 16 12.90 23.38 -1.96
N CYS A 17 13.72 24.17 -1.26
CA CYS A 17 13.90 24.05 0.19
C CYS A 17 12.79 24.73 0.98
N ASP A 18 12.26 25.84 0.47
CA ASP A 18 11.20 26.62 1.14
C ASP A 18 9.85 25.88 1.16
N ALA A 19 9.62 25.03 0.14
CA ALA A 19 8.41 24.20 0.03
C ALA A 19 8.37 23.00 0.98
N LEU A 20 9.48 22.65 1.65
CA LEU A 20 9.53 21.54 2.61
C LEU A 20 9.30 21.98 4.06
N THR A 21 9.26 23.29 4.34
CA THR A 21 9.23 23.84 5.70
C THR A 21 7.92 24.47 6.13
N VAL A 22 6.89 24.54 5.28
CA VAL A 22 5.61 25.18 5.64
C VAL A 22 4.50 24.15 5.80
N ARG A 23 4.32 23.67 7.04
CA ARG A 23 3.00 23.47 7.70
C ARG A 23 3.20 22.97 9.14
N GLY A 24 2.99 23.88 10.09
CA GLY A 24 2.75 23.61 11.50
C GLY A 24 2.03 24.81 12.10
N PRO A 25 0.92 24.64 12.84
CA PRO A 25 0.10 25.75 13.30
C PRO A 25 0.78 26.49 14.46
N SER A 26 0.56 27.79 14.48
CA SER A 26 1.04 28.77 15.43
C SER A 26 0.53 28.53 16.86
N ARG A 27 1.45 28.33 17.81
CA ARG A 27 1.20 28.58 19.23
C ARG A 27 2.40 29.23 19.92
N ALA A 28 2.11 30.43 20.43
CA ALA A 28 2.63 31.10 21.62
C ALA A 28 4.15 31.27 21.85
N LYS A 29 4.50 32.57 21.90
CA LYS A 29 5.69 33.23 22.45
C LYS A 29 6.27 32.57 23.71
N ALA A 30 7.58 32.32 23.69
CA ALA A 30 8.41 32.39 24.88
C ALA A 30 9.84 32.82 24.49
N THR A 31 10.20 34.02 24.93
CA THR A 31 11.55 34.59 24.98
C THR A 31 12.47 33.69 25.79
N PHE A 32 13.64 33.32 25.24
CA PHE A 32 14.80 32.95 26.05
C PHE A 32 16.09 33.47 25.44
N THR A 33 16.90 33.98 26.34
CA THR A 33 18.11 34.77 26.19
C THR A 33 19.30 33.95 25.70
N THR A 34 20.17 34.63 24.96
CA THR A 34 21.46 34.12 24.49
C THR A 34 22.45 33.98 25.65
N ARG A 35 23.13 32.84 25.72
CA ARG A 35 24.37 32.70 26.50
C ARG A 35 25.43 31.97 25.67
N SER A 36 26.52 32.72 25.47
CA SER A 36 27.90 32.36 25.11
C SER A 36 28.30 30.88 25.31
N VAL A 37 29.16 30.36 24.42
CA VAL A 37 30.54 29.93 24.76
C VAL A 37 31.27 29.35 23.51
N SER A 38 32.37 30.05 23.19
CA SER A 38 33.68 29.67 22.62
C SER A 38 33.90 28.45 21.71
N ASN A 39 34.54 28.76 20.57
CA ASN A 39 35.79 28.20 20.04
C ASN A 39 36.12 26.70 20.25
N ALA A 40 36.11 25.95 19.14
CA ALA A 40 37.12 24.92 18.88
C ALA A 40 37.29 24.72 17.36
N ARG A 41 38.50 25.02 16.85
CA ARG A 41 38.99 24.53 15.54
C ARG A 41 39.52 23.10 15.72
N PRO A 42 39.51 22.28 14.65
CA PRO A 42 40.80 21.89 14.05
C PRO A 42 40.75 21.90 12.52
N ALA A 43 41.76 22.51 11.86
CA ALA A 43 42.95 21.85 11.30
C ALA A 43 42.67 21.16 9.95
N LEU A 44 42.95 21.91 8.88
CA LEU A 44 43.23 21.44 7.52
C LEU A 44 44.58 20.70 7.53
N ASP A 45 44.63 19.46 7.05
CA ASP A 45 45.67 19.03 6.11
C ASP A 45 45.38 17.67 5.46
N ARG A 46 46.02 17.45 4.31
CA ARG A 46 46.20 16.22 3.51
C ARG A 46 45.23 15.91 2.37
N ARG A 47 45.61 16.44 1.20
CA ARG A 47 45.68 15.72 -0.10
C ARG A 47 46.60 14.48 0.05
N PRO A 48 46.44 13.38 -0.74
CA PRO A 48 46.69 13.32 -2.20
C PRO A 48 45.67 12.38 -2.92
N ARG A 49 45.66 12.03 -4.20
CA ARG A 49 46.49 12.19 -5.41
C ARG A 49 45.57 11.82 -6.58
N CYS A 50 45.70 12.49 -7.72
CA CYS A 50 45.17 12.02 -9.00
C CYS A 50 45.87 10.74 -9.44
N SER A 51 45.13 9.81 -10.04
CA SER A 51 45.65 8.92 -11.09
C SER A 51 44.53 8.31 -11.93
N SER A 52 44.66 8.53 -13.23
CA SER A 52 44.41 7.55 -14.31
C SER A 52 42.97 7.25 -14.74
N ILE A 53 42.57 8.02 -15.74
CA ILE A 53 41.66 7.65 -16.85
C ILE A 53 42.23 6.44 -17.59
N GLN A 54 41.41 5.44 -17.95
CA GLN A 54 41.45 4.67 -19.22
C GLN A 54 40.15 3.84 -19.41
N PRO A 55 39.80 3.43 -20.65
CA PRO A 55 38.48 3.70 -21.22
C PRO A 55 37.54 2.49 -21.39
N VAL A 56 36.31 2.86 -21.78
CA VAL A 56 35.16 2.09 -22.25
C VAL A 56 35.51 1.10 -23.37
N ALA A 57 35.01 -0.14 -23.26
CA ALA A 57 34.82 -1.04 -24.40
C ALA A 57 33.32 -1.23 -24.66
N VAL A 58 32.87 -0.74 -25.82
CA VAL A 58 31.55 -0.95 -26.40
C VAL A 58 31.59 -2.25 -27.20
N ALA A 59 30.68 -3.19 -26.90
CA ALA A 59 30.31 -4.25 -27.83
C ALA A 59 28.78 -4.24 -27.95
N ASN A 60 28.32 -3.90 -29.14
CA ASN A 60 26.94 -3.71 -29.50
C ASN A 60 26.64 -4.68 -30.65
N THR A 61 25.80 -5.70 -30.42
CA THR A 61 25.08 -6.40 -31.49
C THR A 61 23.69 -6.83 -31.01
N SER A 62 22.71 -6.25 -31.67
CA SER A 62 21.26 -6.47 -31.69
C SER A 62 20.85 -7.93 -31.97
N ARG A 63 19.97 -8.55 -31.15
CA ARG A 63 18.49 -8.79 -31.32
C ARG A 63 18.08 -9.86 -32.37
N PRO A 64 16.83 -10.37 -32.39
CA PRO A 64 16.14 -11.24 -31.42
C PRO A 64 15.53 -12.49 -32.11
N ARG A 65 15.07 -13.53 -31.38
CA ARG A 65 14.08 -14.47 -31.95
C ARG A 65 13.13 -15.06 -30.91
N TRP A 66 11.86 -14.91 -31.25
CA TRP A 66 10.68 -15.29 -30.50
C TRP A 66 10.46 -16.80 -30.43
N LEU A 67 9.76 -17.13 -29.34
CA LEU A 67 9.11 -18.37 -28.92
C LEU A 67 8.29 -19.06 -30.01
N ALA A 68 8.41 -20.39 -30.10
CA ALA A 68 7.32 -21.29 -30.48
C ALA A 68 7.69 -22.74 -30.11
N SER A 69 7.35 -23.20 -28.91
CA SER A 69 7.31 -24.63 -28.59
C SER A 69 5.91 -25.03 -28.15
N ARG A 70 5.32 -25.83 -29.02
CA ARG A 70 4.09 -26.64 -28.93
C ARG A 70 3.80 -27.17 -27.52
N ILE A 71 2.55 -27.02 -27.09
CA ILE A 71 1.92 -27.94 -26.15
C ILE A 71 0.61 -28.41 -26.80
N ASN A 72 0.65 -29.63 -27.33
CA ASN A 72 -0.52 -30.43 -27.65
C ASN A 72 -0.79 -31.31 -26.42
N SER A 73 -1.94 -31.15 -25.77
CA SER A 73 -2.46 -32.13 -24.82
C SER A 73 -3.73 -32.73 -25.39
N ARG A 74 -3.59 -33.91 -26.01
CA ARG A 74 -4.69 -34.86 -26.24
C ARG A 74 -4.87 -35.68 -24.97
N THR A 75 -6.12 -35.81 -24.57
CA THR A 75 -6.61 -36.66 -23.50
C THR A 75 -6.75 -38.13 -23.94
N SER A 76 -6.56 -39.01 -22.95
CA SER A 76 -7.06 -40.39 -22.77
C SER A 76 -6.94 -41.44 -23.88
N ALA A 77 -6.17 -42.49 -23.58
CA ALA A 77 -6.62 -43.88 -23.71
C ALA A 77 -5.77 -44.84 -22.85
N GLU A 78 -6.48 -45.64 -22.05
CA GLU A 78 -6.19 -46.94 -21.44
C GLU A 78 -4.84 -47.66 -21.69
N GLY A 79 -4.28 -48.26 -20.64
CA GLY A 79 -3.25 -49.31 -20.73
C GLY A 79 -2.81 -49.85 -19.36
N LYS A 80 -2.87 -51.17 -19.19
CA LYS A 80 -2.92 -51.95 -17.95
C LYS A 80 -1.60 -52.71 -17.68
N GLN A 81 -1.29 -53.00 -16.40
CA GLN A 81 -0.34 -54.02 -15.84
C GLN A 81 1.17 -53.78 -16.08
N ASP A 82 2.16 -54.18 -15.25
CA ASP A 82 2.25 -55.01 -14.03
C ASP A 82 3.63 -54.76 -13.33
N GLY A 83 3.68 -54.96 -12.00
CA GLY A 83 4.78 -55.62 -11.26
C GLY A 83 6.19 -55.03 -11.08
N GLY A 84 6.65 -54.96 -9.81
CA GLY A 84 8.05 -55.28 -9.45
C GLY A 84 8.85 -54.25 -8.64
N GLN A 85 9.10 -54.55 -7.37
CA GLN A 85 9.77 -53.75 -6.33
C GLN A 85 11.31 -53.66 -6.50
N ALA A 86 11.92 -52.55 -6.06
CA ALA A 86 13.16 -52.56 -5.25
C ALA A 86 13.44 -51.16 -4.64
N ALA A 87 13.72 -51.15 -3.34
CA ALA A 87 13.87 -49.99 -2.48
C ALA A 87 15.26 -49.33 -2.54
N VAL A 88 15.30 -47.98 -2.51
CA VAL A 88 16.42 -47.18 -2.02
C VAL A 88 15.87 -45.91 -1.33
N LYS A 89 16.12 -45.76 -0.02
CA LYS A 89 15.99 -44.51 0.80
C LYS A 89 17.29 -43.69 0.64
N PRO A 90 17.38 -42.34 0.74
CA PRO A 90 16.89 -41.46 1.85
C PRO A 90 16.47 -40.02 1.36
N PRO A 91 16.37 -38.92 2.16
CA PRO A 91 16.08 -38.68 3.60
C PRO A 91 14.74 -37.89 3.83
N PRO A 92 14.29 -37.60 5.08
CA PRO A 92 12.95 -37.06 5.34
C PRO A 92 12.87 -35.52 5.25
N VAL A 93 11.91 -35.03 4.48
CA VAL A 93 11.43 -33.64 4.48
C VAL A 93 10.19 -33.58 5.40
N PRO A 94 9.99 -32.54 6.22
CA PRO A 94 8.98 -32.54 7.30
C PRO A 94 7.55 -32.41 6.76
N GLU A 95 6.92 -33.56 6.55
CA GLU A 95 5.51 -33.74 6.27
C GLU A 95 4.68 -33.66 7.56
N ALA A 96 4.65 -32.48 8.19
CA ALA A 96 3.96 -32.26 9.46
C ALA A 96 3.03 -31.04 9.47
N ALA A 97 2.54 -30.58 8.30
CA ALA A 97 1.53 -29.52 8.20
C ALA A 97 0.11 -30.06 7.93
N GLY A 98 -0.07 -31.38 7.79
CA GLY A 98 -1.33 -32.02 7.39
C GLY A 98 -2.03 -32.82 8.49
N ARG A 99 -1.87 -32.49 9.77
CA ARG A 99 -2.72 -33.07 10.82
C ARG A 99 -3.95 -32.19 10.97
N GLU A 100 -5.07 -32.72 10.51
CA GLU A 100 -6.44 -32.25 10.71
C GLU A 100 -6.60 -31.50 12.03
N ILE A 101 -6.78 -30.17 11.95
CA ILE A 101 -7.03 -29.35 13.12
C ILE A 101 -8.51 -29.50 13.46
N THR A 102 -8.84 -30.59 14.14
CA THR A 102 -10.22 -31.06 14.36
C THR A 102 -11.03 -30.21 15.35
N SER A 103 -10.49 -29.08 15.84
CA SER A 103 -11.20 -28.20 16.79
C SER A 103 -10.81 -26.74 16.66
N LEU A 104 -11.80 -25.85 16.68
CA LEU A 104 -11.64 -24.38 16.65
C LEU A 104 -10.69 -23.86 17.75
N THR A 105 -10.74 -24.48 18.94
CA THR A 105 -9.87 -24.13 20.06
C THR A 105 -8.41 -24.50 19.79
N ASN A 106 -8.16 -25.58 19.04
CA ASN A 106 -6.81 -25.96 18.63
C ASN A 106 -6.24 -24.99 17.59
N MET A 107 -7.07 -24.45 16.69
CA MET A 107 -6.65 -23.40 15.73
C MET A 107 -6.29 -22.09 16.45
N LEU A 108 -7.12 -21.64 17.39
CA LEU A 108 -6.83 -20.44 18.18
C LEU A 108 -5.59 -20.63 19.06
N ALA A 109 -5.44 -21.80 19.70
CA ALA A 109 -4.24 -22.13 20.45
C ALA A 109 -2.99 -22.16 19.56
N TYR A 110 -3.12 -22.62 18.31
CA TYR A 110 -2.03 -22.59 17.34
C TYR A 110 -1.58 -21.16 17.01
N ILE A 111 -2.54 -20.24 16.80
CA ILE A 111 -2.25 -18.81 16.60
C ILE A 111 -1.59 -18.22 17.83
N ASP A 112 -2.15 -18.44 19.03
CA ASP A 112 -1.62 -17.92 20.28
C ASP A 112 -0.20 -18.43 20.58
N ASN A 113 0.08 -19.70 20.26
CA ASN A 113 1.42 -20.27 20.39
C ASN A 113 2.42 -19.59 19.44
N ASN A 114 2.04 -19.33 18.19
CA ASN A 114 2.91 -18.64 17.24
C ASN A 114 3.08 -17.16 17.58
N LYS A 115 2.02 -16.49 18.03
CA LYS A 115 2.08 -15.15 18.62
C LYS A 115 3.05 -15.11 19.81
N ALA A 116 2.93 -16.04 20.75
CA ALA A 116 3.80 -16.12 21.92
C ALA A 116 5.27 -16.35 21.55
N LYS A 117 5.57 -17.13 20.51
CA LYS A 117 6.94 -17.31 20.00
C LYS A 117 7.56 -16.00 19.52
N VAL A 118 6.80 -15.17 18.82
CA VAL A 118 7.26 -13.85 18.34
C VAL A 118 7.41 -12.86 19.51
N LEU A 119 6.46 -12.85 20.45
CA LEU A 119 6.47 -11.92 21.58
C LEU A 119 7.56 -12.24 22.63
N ASN A 120 7.82 -13.52 22.89
CA ASN A 120 8.79 -13.95 23.90
C ASN A 120 10.23 -14.03 23.38
N HIS A 121 10.48 -13.65 22.13
CA HIS A 121 11.82 -13.69 21.56
C HIS A 121 12.72 -12.63 22.20
N ARG A 122 13.87 -13.04 22.75
CA ARG A 122 14.80 -12.14 23.47
C ARG A 122 15.59 -11.21 22.54
N GLY A 123 15.61 -11.49 21.23
CA GLY A 123 16.29 -10.70 20.20
C GLY A 123 15.32 -10.12 19.15
N VAL A 124 15.86 -9.64 18.03
CA VAL A 124 15.04 -9.24 16.88
C VAL A 124 14.54 -10.51 16.19
N PRO A 125 13.22 -10.79 16.16
CA PRO A 125 12.69 -11.98 15.51
C PRO A 125 13.05 -11.99 14.03
N SER A 126 13.34 -13.18 13.49
CA SER A 126 13.63 -13.33 12.07
C SER A 126 12.38 -13.03 11.24
N GLU A 127 12.57 -12.50 10.03
CA GLU A 127 11.45 -12.24 9.11
C GLU A 127 10.66 -13.52 8.80
N ALA A 128 11.34 -14.67 8.75
CA ALA A 128 10.72 -15.97 8.54
C ALA A 128 9.73 -16.33 9.66
N ASP A 129 10.10 -16.12 10.93
CA ASP A 129 9.23 -16.44 12.07
C ASP A 129 7.97 -15.56 12.10
N ILE A 130 8.10 -14.29 11.73
CA ILE A 130 6.97 -13.36 11.64
C ILE A 130 6.05 -13.73 10.48
N SER A 131 6.63 -14.05 9.32
CA SER A 131 5.86 -14.49 8.15
C SER A 131 5.13 -15.81 8.41
N ALA A 132 5.72 -16.74 9.15
CA ALA A 132 5.08 -17.99 9.54
C ALA A 132 3.90 -17.75 10.49
N ALA A 133 4.01 -16.80 11.42
CA ALA A 133 2.91 -16.41 12.30
C ALA A 133 1.75 -15.76 11.52
N LEU A 134 2.04 -14.91 10.54
CA LEU A 134 1.01 -14.31 9.68
C LEU A 134 0.37 -15.33 8.73
N GLN A 135 1.16 -16.25 8.16
CA GLN A 135 0.64 -17.36 7.34
C GLN A 135 -0.25 -18.29 8.16
N ALA A 136 0.10 -18.56 9.42
CA ALA A 136 -0.78 -19.31 10.32
C ALA A 136 -2.12 -18.59 10.52
N CYS A 137 -2.12 -17.26 10.66
CA CYS A 137 -3.36 -16.48 10.73
C CYS A 137 -4.14 -16.54 9.42
N GLN A 138 -3.46 -16.51 8.27
CA GLN A 138 -4.07 -16.59 6.95
C GLN A 138 -4.76 -17.94 6.72
N ILE A 139 -4.08 -19.06 7.00
CA ILE A 139 -4.64 -20.41 6.82
C ILE A 139 -5.91 -20.58 7.66
N VAL A 140 -5.91 -20.06 8.88
CA VAL A 140 -7.09 -20.12 9.76
C VAL A 140 -8.18 -19.17 9.28
N ALA A 141 -7.84 -17.98 8.79
CA ALA A 141 -8.80 -17.05 8.20
C ALA A 141 -9.48 -17.64 6.97
N ASP A 142 -8.71 -18.21 6.04
CA ASP A 142 -9.22 -18.88 4.84
C ASP A 142 -10.16 -20.04 5.20
N TYR A 143 -9.80 -20.83 6.21
CA TYR A 143 -10.66 -21.93 6.69
C TYR A 143 -11.98 -21.44 7.31
N ILE A 144 -11.95 -20.32 8.03
CA ILE A 144 -13.14 -19.77 8.69
C ILE A 144 -14.08 -19.08 7.69
N MET A 145 -13.50 -18.44 6.67
CA MET A 145 -14.22 -17.67 5.66
C MET A 145 -14.64 -18.49 4.43
N ASP A 146 -14.25 -19.77 4.35
CA ASP A 146 -14.73 -20.68 3.32
C ASP A 146 -16.23 -20.97 3.52
N ASP A 147 -17.04 -20.52 2.55
CA ASP A 147 -18.50 -20.69 2.51
C ASP A 147 -18.94 -22.15 2.67
N SER A 148 -18.09 -23.11 2.29
CA SER A 148 -18.39 -24.54 2.42
C SER A 148 -18.29 -25.07 3.86
N VAL A 149 -17.50 -24.40 4.70
CA VAL A 149 -17.17 -24.84 6.07
C VAL A 149 -17.91 -24.01 7.13
N GLN A 150 -18.38 -22.81 6.78
CA GLN A 150 -19.20 -21.96 7.64
C GLN A 150 -20.42 -22.65 8.29
N PRO A 151 -21.21 -23.51 7.61
CA PRO A 151 -22.30 -24.24 8.26
C PRO A 151 -21.82 -25.30 9.26
N GLN A 152 -20.60 -25.83 9.09
CA GLN A 152 -20.01 -26.80 10.01
C GLN A 152 -19.43 -26.09 11.24
N ILE A 153 -18.78 -24.93 11.04
CA ILE A 153 -18.24 -24.09 12.11
C ILE A 153 -19.36 -23.59 13.01
N SER A 154 -20.46 -23.08 12.41
CA SER A 154 -21.64 -22.66 13.18
C SER A 154 -22.26 -23.80 13.98
N HIS A 155 -22.31 -25.02 13.42
CA HIS A 155 -22.76 -26.20 14.15
C HIS A 155 -21.83 -26.56 15.32
N MET A 156 -20.51 -26.60 15.10
CA MET A 156 -19.51 -26.87 16.13
C MET A 156 -19.55 -25.84 17.27
N ILE A 157 -19.68 -24.56 16.95
CA ILE A 157 -19.84 -23.47 17.92
C ILE A 157 -21.11 -23.73 18.76
N SER A 158 -22.23 -24.04 18.11
CA SER A 158 -23.50 -24.30 18.79
C SER A 158 -23.45 -25.52 19.72
N GLU A 159 -22.68 -26.54 19.36
CA GLU A 159 -22.46 -27.74 20.19
C GLU A 159 -21.59 -27.42 21.41
N THR A 160 -20.50 -26.66 21.25
CA THR A 160 -19.65 -26.25 22.36
C THR A 160 -20.41 -25.41 23.40
N ASP A 161 -21.29 -24.51 22.95
CA ASP A 161 -22.13 -23.70 23.81
C ASP A 161 -23.25 -24.52 24.46
N SER A 162 -23.82 -25.50 23.75
CA SER A 162 -24.81 -26.40 24.36
C SER A 162 -24.18 -27.24 25.46
N ALA A 163 -22.92 -27.68 25.29
CA ALA A 163 -22.18 -28.37 26.33
C ALA A 163 -21.85 -27.46 27.52
N ALA A 164 -21.39 -26.23 27.27
CA ALA A 164 -21.11 -25.25 28.32
C ALA A 164 -22.37 -24.81 29.09
N SER A 165 -23.49 -24.60 28.39
CA SER A 165 -24.79 -24.24 28.98
C SER A 165 -25.39 -25.38 29.79
N ASN A 166 -25.19 -26.63 29.35
CA ASN A 166 -25.59 -27.82 30.11
C ASN A 166 -24.75 -27.99 31.38
N LEU A 167 -23.46 -27.62 31.37
CA LEU A 167 -22.63 -27.61 32.58
C LEU A 167 -22.99 -26.46 33.53
N LEU A 168 -23.35 -25.29 33.01
CA LEU A 168 -23.79 -24.15 33.82
C LEU A 168 -25.17 -24.38 34.45
N SER A 169 -26.04 -25.16 33.79
CA SER A 169 -27.36 -25.58 34.31
C SER A 169 -27.29 -26.67 35.38
N LEU A 170 -26.11 -27.23 35.64
CA LEU A 170 -25.87 -28.26 36.66
C LEU A 170 -25.34 -27.71 37.98
N ASP A 171 -25.32 -26.40 38.21
CA ASP A 171 -25.06 -25.84 39.55
C ASP A 171 -26.33 -25.95 40.44
N PRO A 172 -26.36 -26.80 41.49
CA PRO A 172 -27.53 -26.97 42.34
C PRO A 172 -27.69 -25.86 43.41
N SER A 173 -26.89 -24.80 43.38
CA SER A 173 -26.77 -23.83 44.47
C SER A 173 -27.70 -22.62 44.32
N GLY A 174 -29.02 -22.84 44.21
CA GLY A 174 -29.96 -21.71 44.10
C GLY A 174 -31.43 -22.03 43.90
N ARG A 175 -31.94 -23.16 44.39
CA ARG A 175 -33.35 -23.52 44.22
C ARG A 175 -34.22 -22.83 45.28
N LYS A 176 -34.73 -21.62 44.98
CA LYS A 176 -36.00 -21.14 45.55
C LYS A 176 -36.98 -20.79 44.43
N LYS A 177 -38.02 -21.60 44.38
CA LYS A 177 -39.16 -21.65 43.46
C LYS A 177 -40.09 -20.46 43.74
N THR A 178 -40.42 -19.65 42.74
CA THR A 178 -41.76 -19.03 42.63
C THR A 178 -42.13 -18.88 41.16
N THR A 179 -43.15 -19.65 40.80
CA THR A 179 -43.96 -19.66 39.59
C THR A 179 -44.67 -18.31 39.39
N SER A 180 -44.68 -17.76 38.16
CA SER A 180 -45.94 -17.44 37.43
C SER A 180 -45.75 -16.59 36.17
N ARG A 181 -46.36 -17.10 35.08
CA ARG A 181 -47.18 -16.42 34.06
C ARG A 181 -46.58 -16.27 32.65
N PRO A 182 -47.27 -16.76 31.60
CA PRO A 182 -46.94 -16.49 30.21
C PRO A 182 -47.51 -15.12 29.81
N ALA A 183 -46.74 -14.35 29.04
CA ALA A 183 -47.25 -13.18 28.34
C ALA A 183 -46.61 -13.14 26.95
N THR A 184 -47.45 -13.48 26.00
CA THR A 184 -47.42 -13.16 24.58
C THR A 184 -46.85 -11.76 24.32
N PHE A 185 -45.78 -11.68 23.54
CA PHE A 185 -45.55 -10.63 22.54
C PHE A 185 -44.81 -11.30 21.38
N GLU A 186 -45.56 -11.58 20.31
CA GLU A 186 -45.01 -11.78 18.99
C GLU A 186 -44.52 -10.43 18.47
N GLU A 187 -43.24 -10.33 18.15
CA GLU A 187 -42.79 -9.45 17.07
C GLU A 187 -41.44 -9.94 16.52
N ALA A 188 -41.42 -10.18 15.20
CA ALA A 188 -40.28 -10.38 14.30
C ALA A 188 -39.30 -11.53 14.59
N GLY A 189 -39.55 -12.66 13.92
CA GLY A 189 -38.68 -13.83 13.88
C GLY A 189 -37.30 -13.54 13.27
N THR A 190 -36.29 -13.51 14.11
CA THR A 190 -34.98 -14.10 13.80
C THR A 190 -34.53 -14.82 15.07
N SER A 191 -34.30 -16.14 14.97
CA SER A 191 -34.00 -16.98 16.13
C SER A 191 -32.79 -16.43 16.90
N PRO A 192 -32.86 -16.22 18.23
CA PRO A 192 -31.76 -15.68 19.04
C PRO A 192 -30.50 -16.59 19.05
N ARG A 193 -30.63 -17.81 18.51
CA ARG A 193 -29.54 -18.77 18.38
C ARG A 193 -28.64 -18.48 17.17
N ASN A 194 -29.20 -17.96 16.07
CA ASN A 194 -28.41 -17.63 14.87
C ASN A 194 -27.59 -16.35 15.05
N THR A 195 -28.10 -15.39 15.83
CA THR A 195 -27.36 -14.17 16.18
C THR A 195 -26.24 -14.43 17.19
N LEU A 196 -26.42 -15.36 18.13
CA LEU A 196 -25.34 -15.77 19.05
C LEU A 196 -24.17 -16.44 18.32
N VAL A 197 -24.46 -17.34 17.39
CA VAL A 197 -23.42 -18.04 16.60
C VAL A 197 -22.66 -17.05 15.70
N SER A 198 -23.34 -16.04 15.13
CA SER A 198 -22.64 -15.00 14.37
C SER A 198 -21.78 -14.10 15.28
N ASN A 199 -22.23 -13.79 16.50
CA ASN A 199 -21.44 -13.02 17.46
C ASN A 199 -20.16 -13.73 17.89
N GLN A 200 -20.19 -15.05 18.06
CA GLN A 200 -19.00 -15.83 18.41
C GLN A 200 -18.03 -15.95 17.23
N LEU A 201 -18.54 -16.12 16.01
CA LEU A 201 -17.74 -16.06 14.79
C LEU A 201 -17.02 -14.69 14.69
N MET A 202 -17.74 -13.60 14.92
CA MET A 202 -17.17 -12.25 14.93
C MET A 202 -16.08 -12.09 16.01
N GLN A 203 -16.30 -12.60 17.22
CA GLN A 203 -15.28 -12.59 18.27
C GLN A 203 -14.03 -13.37 17.87
N MET A 204 -14.16 -14.49 17.15
CA MET A 204 -13.00 -15.24 16.65
C MET A 204 -12.24 -14.44 15.58
N ILE A 205 -12.95 -13.84 14.63
CA ILE A 205 -12.37 -12.94 13.62
C ILE A 205 -11.64 -11.78 14.30
N ASP A 206 -12.22 -11.20 15.33
CA ASP A 206 -11.63 -10.11 16.11
C ASP A 206 -10.37 -10.59 16.84
N ARG A 207 -10.36 -11.80 17.40
CA ARG A 207 -9.15 -12.36 18.02
C ARG A 207 -8.03 -12.64 17.01
N ILE A 208 -8.35 -13.13 15.82
CA ILE A 208 -7.36 -13.40 14.78
C ILE A 208 -6.77 -12.09 14.27
N SER A 209 -7.62 -11.11 13.97
CA SER A 209 -7.20 -9.78 13.54
C SER A 209 -6.38 -9.07 14.63
N GLU A 210 -6.77 -9.16 15.91
CA GLU A 210 -6.01 -8.63 17.04
C GLU A 210 -4.66 -9.35 17.20
N ALA A 211 -4.61 -10.67 17.06
CA ALA A 211 -3.36 -11.43 17.11
C ALA A 211 -2.40 -11.00 15.99
N ALA A 212 -2.89 -10.85 14.76
CA ALA A 212 -2.12 -10.35 13.63
C ALA A 212 -1.65 -8.90 13.85
N TYR A 213 -2.50 -8.04 14.42
CA TYR A 213 -2.15 -6.66 14.73
C TYR A 213 -1.08 -6.58 15.84
N VAL A 214 -1.25 -7.32 16.94
CA VAL A 214 -0.33 -7.32 18.09
C VAL A 214 1.05 -7.84 17.69
N THR A 215 1.12 -8.87 16.85
CA THR A 215 2.40 -9.40 16.34
C THR A 215 3.15 -8.35 15.53
N LEU A 216 2.49 -7.59 14.65
CA LEU A 216 3.12 -6.52 13.88
C LEU A 216 3.40 -5.24 14.69
N ALA A 217 2.54 -4.90 15.63
CA ALA A 217 2.69 -3.71 16.47
C ALA A 217 3.86 -3.84 17.46
N HIS A 218 4.28 -5.06 17.78
CA HIS A 218 5.34 -5.32 18.76
C HIS A 218 6.66 -4.57 18.44
N PRO A 219 7.28 -3.87 19.40
CA PRO A 219 8.41 -2.97 19.12
C PRO A 219 9.65 -3.65 18.53
N THR A 220 9.88 -4.93 18.84
CA THR A 220 11.06 -5.67 18.33
C THR A 220 10.90 -6.13 16.87
N VAL A 221 9.70 -6.05 16.30
CA VAL A 221 9.41 -6.54 14.95
C VAL A 221 9.69 -5.47 13.90
N LEU A 222 10.44 -5.84 12.86
CA LEU A 222 10.64 -4.99 11.68
C LEU A 222 9.54 -5.26 10.65
N ILE A 223 8.80 -4.21 10.27
CA ILE A 223 7.78 -4.32 9.23
C ILE A 223 8.47 -4.16 7.86
N THR A 224 8.58 -5.25 7.11
CA THR A 224 9.00 -5.29 5.71
C THR A 224 7.78 -5.19 4.79
N PRO A 225 7.95 -4.78 3.50
CA PRO A 225 6.83 -4.67 2.56
C PRO A 225 6.12 -6.01 2.31
N SER A 226 6.87 -7.12 2.30
CA SER A 226 6.36 -8.49 2.21
C SER A 226 5.41 -8.84 3.37
N LEU A 227 5.80 -8.52 4.60
CA LEU A 227 4.96 -8.74 5.79
C LEU A 227 3.72 -7.84 5.78
N LEU A 228 3.85 -6.62 5.28
CA LEU A 228 2.72 -5.70 5.14
C LEU A 228 1.69 -6.24 4.15
N GLU A 229 2.13 -6.74 2.99
CA GLU A 229 1.24 -7.36 2.00
C GLU A 229 0.51 -8.59 2.58
N GLN A 230 1.21 -9.47 3.30
CA GLN A 230 0.59 -10.62 3.96
C GLN A 230 -0.47 -10.19 4.97
N TYR A 231 -0.19 -9.16 5.77
CA TYR A 231 -1.16 -8.64 6.72
C TYR A 231 -2.40 -8.05 6.05
N VAL A 232 -2.23 -7.26 4.99
CA VAL A 232 -3.36 -6.71 4.24
C VAL A 232 -4.20 -7.83 3.65
N LYS A 233 -3.59 -8.90 3.12
CA LYS A 233 -4.32 -10.09 2.65
C LYS A 233 -5.12 -10.77 3.77
N VAL A 234 -4.53 -10.94 4.95
CA VAL A 234 -5.24 -11.50 6.12
C VAL A 234 -6.42 -10.61 6.50
N GLN A 235 -6.25 -9.30 6.59
CA GLN A 235 -7.35 -8.39 6.92
C GLN A 235 -8.41 -8.32 5.81
N ALA A 236 -8.01 -8.46 4.55
CA ALA A 236 -8.91 -8.56 3.41
C ALA A 236 -9.81 -9.79 3.52
N THR A 237 -9.23 -10.96 3.80
CA THR A 237 -9.98 -12.19 4.00
C THR A 237 -10.95 -12.09 5.19
N LEU A 238 -10.58 -11.36 6.25
CA LEU A 238 -11.39 -11.21 7.45
C LEU A 238 -12.45 -10.09 7.35
N GLY A 239 -12.38 -9.22 6.35
CA GLY A 239 -13.29 -8.07 6.19
C GLY A 239 -13.16 -7.02 7.29
N ARG A 240 -11.99 -6.88 7.94
CA ARG A 240 -11.75 -5.96 9.06
C ARG A 240 -10.76 -4.84 8.69
N PRO A 241 -11.20 -3.73 8.08
CA PRO A 241 -10.31 -2.66 7.62
C PRO A 241 -9.85 -1.68 8.71
N GLU A 242 -10.46 -1.69 9.89
CA GLU A 242 -10.27 -0.66 10.94
C GLU A 242 -8.81 -0.52 11.41
N THR A 243 -8.06 -1.62 11.37
CA THR A 243 -6.65 -1.64 11.82
C THR A 243 -5.66 -1.24 10.72
N LEU A 244 -6.08 -1.20 9.46
CA LEU A 244 -5.21 -0.95 8.29
C LEU A 244 -4.57 0.46 8.32
N PRO A 245 -5.33 1.56 8.53
CA PRO A 245 -4.73 2.90 8.62
C PRO A 245 -3.62 2.97 9.69
N ARG A 246 -3.86 2.32 10.83
CA ARG A 246 -2.93 2.34 11.96
C ARG A 246 -1.64 1.58 11.64
N VAL A 247 -1.73 0.42 10.99
CA VAL A 247 -0.55 -0.35 10.59
C VAL A 247 0.27 0.38 9.52
N PHE A 248 -0.37 1.08 8.58
CA PHE A 248 0.35 1.92 7.61
C PHE A 248 1.12 3.07 8.29
N GLN A 249 0.54 3.71 9.31
CA GLN A 249 1.27 4.68 10.13
C GLN A 249 2.45 4.06 10.87
N LEU A 250 2.28 2.85 11.42
CA LEU A 250 3.36 2.13 12.08
C LEU A 250 4.47 1.78 11.09
N TYR A 251 4.16 1.30 9.89
CA TYR A 251 5.15 0.99 8.86
C TYR A 251 6.07 2.19 8.54
N ALA A 252 5.49 3.38 8.46
CA ALA A 252 6.23 4.61 8.18
C ALA A 252 7.07 5.09 9.39
N SER A 253 6.49 5.06 10.60
CA SER A 253 7.04 5.73 11.79
C SER A 253 7.83 4.84 12.75
N LYS A 254 7.67 3.51 12.67
CA LYS A 254 8.25 2.57 13.64
C LYS A 254 9.78 2.64 13.64
N PRO A 255 10.42 2.71 14.82
CA PRO A 255 11.87 2.68 14.91
C PRO A 255 12.40 1.30 14.54
N ARG A 256 13.57 1.26 13.91
CA ARG A 256 14.24 0.03 13.50
C ARG A 256 15.03 -0.56 14.67
N PRO A 257 14.61 -1.67 15.30
CA PRO A 257 15.46 -2.43 16.21
C PRO A 257 16.73 -2.92 15.49
N GLN A 258 17.86 -2.72 16.15
CA GLN A 258 19.17 -3.22 15.78
C GLN A 258 19.73 -3.95 16.98
N GLU A 259 20.14 -5.20 16.77
CA GLU A 259 20.82 -5.97 17.79
C GLU A 259 22.29 -5.55 17.82
N VAL A 260 22.68 -4.85 18.88
CA VAL A 260 24.08 -4.43 19.09
C VAL A 260 24.54 -5.02 20.41
N SER A 261 25.43 -6.01 20.33
CA SER A 261 26.09 -6.64 21.50
C SER A 261 25.10 -7.17 22.55
N GLY A 262 24.06 -7.89 22.12
CA GLY A 262 23.04 -8.47 23.02
C GLY A 262 22.06 -7.46 23.63
N SER A 263 22.10 -6.20 23.20
CA SER A 263 21.14 -5.15 23.56
C SER A 263 20.39 -4.65 22.32
N ILE A 264 19.08 -4.44 22.43
CA ILE A 264 18.25 -3.93 21.34
C ILE A 264 18.34 -2.40 21.33
N LYS A 265 18.96 -1.83 20.30
CA LYS A 265 18.98 -0.38 20.06
C LYS A 265 17.95 -0.02 19.01
N TYR A 266 17.17 1.02 19.26
CA TYR A 266 16.15 1.51 18.34
C TYR A 266 16.67 2.69 17.53
N SER A 267 16.81 2.53 16.22
CA SER A 267 17.16 3.61 15.31
C SER A 267 15.92 4.30 14.78
N LYS A 268 15.86 5.63 14.85
CA LYS A 268 14.73 6.41 14.32
C LYS A 268 14.64 6.25 12.80
N GLN A 269 13.45 5.89 12.31
CA GLN A 269 13.16 5.81 10.88
C GLN A 269 12.66 7.15 10.37
N ASN A 270 12.99 7.48 9.11
CA ASN A 270 12.44 8.66 8.44
C ASN A 270 11.19 8.23 7.63
N PRO A 271 9.98 8.71 7.98
CA PRO A 271 8.75 8.33 7.29
C PRO A 271 8.66 8.89 5.86
N ASN A 272 9.50 9.86 5.51
CA ASN A 272 9.46 10.54 4.20
C ASN A 272 10.40 9.90 3.16
N GLN A 273 10.97 8.73 3.43
CA GLN A 273 11.85 8.04 2.47
C GLN A 273 11.03 7.33 1.39
N ALA A 274 11.47 7.41 0.13
CA ALA A 274 10.79 6.73 -0.99
C ALA A 274 10.77 5.20 -0.84
N SER A 275 11.75 4.62 -0.14
CA SER A 275 11.80 3.19 0.20
C SER A 275 10.74 2.75 1.19
N LYS A 276 10.06 3.69 1.85
CA LYS A 276 8.96 3.46 2.78
C LYS A 276 7.60 3.80 2.20
N ALA A 277 7.54 4.05 0.89
CA ALA A 277 6.27 4.11 0.20
C ALA A 277 5.60 2.73 0.22
N ILE A 278 4.28 2.74 0.39
CA ILE A 278 3.45 1.56 0.25
C ILE A 278 3.22 1.33 -1.24
N ASP A 279 3.21 0.07 -1.66
CA ASP A 279 2.95 -0.29 -3.06
C ASP A 279 1.48 -0.04 -3.41
N THR A 280 1.24 0.38 -4.64
CA THR A 280 -0.10 0.74 -5.15
C THR A 280 -1.07 -0.43 -5.05
N ASP A 281 -0.60 -1.64 -5.35
CA ASP A 281 -1.44 -2.82 -5.42
C ASP A 281 -1.93 -3.24 -4.02
N VAL A 282 -1.07 -3.04 -3.00
CA VAL A 282 -1.41 -3.28 -1.59
C VAL A 282 -2.36 -2.21 -1.07
N ALA A 283 -2.18 -0.95 -1.49
CA ALA A 283 -3.07 0.16 -1.13
C ALA A 283 -4.46 -0.01 -1.75
N ASP A 284 -4.55 -0.46 -3.00
CA ASP A 284 -5.80 -0.73 -3.69
C ASP A 284 -6.55 -1.91 -3.05
N MET A 285 -5.86 -3.01 -2.74
CA MET A 285 -6.45 -4.13 -1.99
C MET A 285 -7.00 -3.68 -0.64
N ALA A 286 -6.24 -2.88 0.11
CA ALA A 286 -6.71 -2.33 1.38
C ALA A 286 -7.94 -1.42 1.20
N LEU A 287 -7.96 -0.59 0.16
CA LEU A 287 -9.09 0.28 -0.17
C LEU A 287 -10.34 -0.53 -0.50
N ASP A 288 -10.22 -1.53 -1.36
CA ASP A 288 -11.33 -2.39 -1.77
C ASP A 288 -11.94 -3.11 -0.56
N THR A 289 -11.11 -3.58 0.39
CA THR A 289 -11.62 -4.22 1.62
C THR A 289 -12.36 -3.24 2.54
N ALA A 290 -11.95 -1.97 2.57
CA ALA A 290 -12.65 -0.94 3.33
C ALA A 290 -13.99 -0.56 2.68
N ILE A 291 -14.03 -0.58 1.34
CA ILE A 291 -15.24 -0.37 0.54
C ILE A 291 -16.24 -1.52 0.75
N GLU A 292 -15.77 -2.77 0.69
CA GLU A 292 -16.60 -3.96 0.92
C GLU A 292 -17.17 -3.98 2.34
N ALA A 293 -16.37 -3.61 3.34
CA ALA A 293 -16.80 -3.50 4.72
C ALA A 293 -17.66 -2.24 5.00
N LYS A 294 -17.87 -1.36 4.02
CA LYS A 294 -18.63 -0.10 4.13
C LYS A 294 -18.19 0.77 5.31
N ASN A 295 -16.88 0.85 5.57
CA ASN A 295 -16.31 1.73 6.58
C ASN A 295 -15.58 2.93 5.94
N LEU A 296 -16.24 4.09 5.90
CA LEU A 296 -15.73 5.30 5.25
C LEU A 296 -14.48 5.85 5.97
N ASP A 297 -14.48 5.85 7.31
CA ASP A 297 -13.38 6.38 8.11
C ASP A 297 -12.08 5.58 7.87
N ALA A 298 -12.20 4.25 7.81
CA ALA A 298 -11.07 3.39 7.47
C ALA A 298 -10.58 3.65 6.03
N ALA A 299 -11.48 3.83 5.06
CA ALA A 299 -11.12 4.09 3.67
C ALA A 299 -10.38 5.43 3.50
N VAL A 300 -10.88 6.50 4.12
CA VAL A 300 -10.20 7.81 4.12
C VAL A 300 -8.86 7.73 4.85
N GLY A 301 -8.81 7.06 5.99
CA GLY A 301 -7.57 6.83 6.74
C GLY A 301 -6.51 6.04 5.94
N ILE A 302 -6.93 5.08 5.11
CA ILE A 302 -6.03 4.36 4.19
C ILE A 302 -5.46 5.32 3.16
N ILE A 303 -6.29 6.16 2.52
CA ILE A 303 -5.83 7.14 1.52
C ILE A 303 -4.83 8.12 2.13
N GLU A 304 -5.10 8.63 3.33
CA GLU A 304 -4.20 9.57 4.01
C GLU A 304 -2.84 8.93 4.30
N ASN A 305 -2.81 7.69 4.77
CA ASN A 305 -1.57 7.00 5.14
C ASN A 305 -0.84 6.35 3.95
N THR A 306 -1.43 6.31 2.76
CA THR A 306 -0.83 5.77 1.53
C THR A 306 -0.51 6.90 0.53
N TYR A 307 -1.52 7.38 -0.20
CA TYR A 307 -1.40 8.27 -1.35
C TYR A 307 -0.97 9.69 -0.99
N THR A 308 -1.35 10.20 0.18
CA THR A 308 -1.00 11.57 0.59
C THR A 308 0.40 11.71 1.18
N THR A 309 1.09 10.59 1.42
CA THR A 309 2.41 10.59 2.06
C THR A 309 3.50 11.13 1.14
N THR A 310 4.45 11.88 1.73
CA THR A 310 5.59 12.38 0.95
C THR A 310 6.50 11.26 0.44
N ALA A 311 6.52 10.11 1.12
CA ALA A 311 7.18 8.89 0.67
C ALA A 311 6.60 8.39 -0.65
N PHE A 312 5.26 8.31 -0.75
CA PHE A 312 4.57 7.90 -1.96
C PHE A 312 4.80 8.88 -3.11
N ILE A 313 4.76 10.19 -2.85
CA ILE A 313 5.03 11.18 -3.90
C ILE A 313 6.47 11.03 -4.44
N ARG A 314 7.44 10.79 -3.57
CA ARG A 314 8.84 10.58 -3.98
C ARG A 314 9.03 9.27 -4.76
N SER A 315 8.41 8.18 -4.31
CA SER A 315 8.48 6.91 -5.02
C SER A 315 7.74 6.97 -6.36
N LYS A 316 6.61 7.68 -6.44
CA LYS A 316 5.88 7.96 -7.69
C LYS A 316 6.72 8.73 -8.67
N VAL A 317 7.37 9.83 -8.24
CA VAL A 317 8.30 10.57 -9.09
C VAL A 317 9.40 9.64 -9.58
N LEU A 318 10.01 8.84 -8.71
CA LEU A 318 11.05 7.90 -9.12
C LEU A 318 10.55 6.81 -10.09
N ARG A 319 9.35 6.25 -9.89
CA ARG A 319 8.82 5.15 -10.72
C ARG A 319 8.25 5.65 -12.05
N LYS A 320 7.50 6.75 -12.05
CA LYS A 320 6.79 7.27 -13.23
C LYS A 320 7.64 8.23 -14.08
N SER A 321 8.64 8.91 -13.49
CA SER A 321 9.51 9.82 -14.26
C SER A 321 10.77 9.17 -14.82
N THR A 322 11.23 8.03 -14.28
CA THR A 322 12.47 7.38 -14.74
C THR A 322 12.40 6.97 -16.19
N LEU A 323 11.30 6.35 -16.63
CA LEU A 323 11.15 5.90 -18.01
C LEU A 323 11.19 7.07 -19.02
N PRO A 324 10.34 8.11 -18.91
CA PRO A 324 10.38 9.23 -19.85
C PRO A 324 11.67 10.06 -19.73
N LEU A 325 12.27 10.16 -18.55
CA LEU A 325 13.54 10.86 -18.37
C LEU A 325 14.71 10.10 -19.02
N ALA A 326 14.72 8.78 -18.90
CA ALA A 326 15.73 7.93 -19.54
C ALA A 326 15.61 7.98 -21.07
N THR A 327 14.39 7.95 -21.62
CA THR A 327 14.19 8.09 -23.07
C THR A 327 14.61 9.46 -23.56
N PHE A 328 14.26 10.53 -22.84
CA PHE A 328 14.69 11.89 -23.17
C PHE A 328 16.22 12.04 -23.11
N ALA A 329 16.87 11.45 -22.11
CA ALA A 329 18.33 11.48 -21.99
C ALA A 329 19.04 10.70 -23.10
N ALA A 330 18.45 9.60 -23.59
CA ALA A 330 18.98 8.82 -24.71
C ALA A 330 18.69 9.45 -26.09
N THR A 331 17.75 10.40 -26.17
CA THR A 331 17.27 10.99 -27.42
C THR A 331 18.38 11.66 -28.25
N PRO A 332 19.32 12.45 -27.69
CA PRO A 332 20.40 13.04 -28.48
C PRO A 332 21.32 12.01 -29.14
N LEU A 333 21.59 10.89 -28.47
CA LEU A 333 22.42 9.83 -29.05
C LEU A 333 21.72 9.14 -30.23
N ALA A 334 20.42 8.86 -30.08
CA ALA A 334 19.60 8.29 -31.15
C ALA A 334 19.44 9.26 -32.33
N ALA A 335 19.16 10.53 -32.05
CA ALA A 335 19.02 11.57 -33.06
C ALA A 335 20.32 11.76 -33.86
N TYR A 336 21.48 11.73 -33.20
CA TYR A 336 22.78 11.82 -33.88
C TYR A 336 23.05 10.61 -34.79
N ALA A 337 22.72 9.39 -34.33
CA ALA A 337 22.86 8.19 -35.15
C ALA A 337 21.95 8.21 -36.38
N VAL A 338 20.69 8.68 -36.23
CA VAL A 338 19.76 8.83 -37.35
C VAL A 338 20.25 9.91 -38.33
N ALA A 339 20.68 11.06 -37.82
CA ALA A 339 21.22 12.16 -38.63
C ALA A 339 22.44 11.73 -39.46
N ARG A 340 23.33 10.91 -38.88
CA ARG A 340 24.51 10.36 -39.58
C ARG A 340 24.16 9.43 -40.74
N ASN A 341 23.08 8.66 -40.63
CA ASN A 341 22.64 7.82 -41.75
C ASN A 341 21.96 8.67 -42.83
N PHE A 342 21.21 9.70 -42.42
CA PHE A 342 20.50 10.57 -43.36
C PHE A 342 21.46 11.45 -44.19
N SER A 343 22.59 11.88 -43.63
CA SER A 343 23.58 12.69 -44.35
C SER A 343 24.24 11.97 -45.53
N ILE A 344 24.19 10.63 -45.59
CA ILE A 344 24.78 9.84 -46.68
C ILE A 344 23.92 9.93 -47.95
N PHE A 345 22.63 10.25 -47.82
CA PHE A 345 21.69 10.33 -48.93
C PHE A 345 21.56 11.73 -49.54
N GLN A 346 22.33 12.71 -49.07
CA GLN A 346 22.28 14.08 -49.54
C GLN A 346 23.61 14.51 -50.18
N ASP A 347 23.59 14.81 -51.48
CA ASP A 347 24.77 15.32 -52.21
C ASP A 347 24.85 16.86 -52.28
N ALA A 348 23.83 17.56 -51.77
CA ALA A 348 23.71 19.02 -51.91
C ALA A 348 24.49 19.83 -50.84
N MET A 349 25.01 19.20 -49.78
CA MET A 349 25.78 19.85 -48.71
C MET A 349 26.91 18.94 -48.21
N ASP A 350 27.93 19.52 -47.58
CA ASP A 350 28.96 18.75 -46.89
C ASP A 350 28.34 17.92 -45.75
N THR A 351 28.82 16.68 -45.61
CA THR A 351 28.35 15.67 -44.66
C THR A 351 28.33 16.18 -43.21
N ALA A 352 29.29 17.01 -42.82
CA ALA A 352 29.35 17.60 -41.48
C ALA A 352 28.27 18.67 -41.25
N GLN A 353 27.93 19.47 -42.27
CA GLN A 353 26.84 20.45 -42.16
C GLN A 353 25.48 19.77 -42.24
N ALA A 354 25.32 18.79 -43.12
CA ALA A 354 24.10 18.01 -43.27
C ALA A 354 23.70 17.29 -41.98
N THR A 355 24.66 16.64 -41.30
CA THR A 355 24.42 15.97 -40.01
C THR A 355 23.99 16.93 -38.92
N ASN A 356 24.65 18.10 -38.79
CA ASN A 356 24.31 19.10 -37.78
C ASN A 356 22.91 19.69 -37.98
N VAL A 357 22.55 20.01 -39.23
CA VAL A 357 21.22 20.55 -39.56
C VAL A 357 20.14 19.50 -39.33
N ALA A 358 20.36 18.25 -39.77
CA ALA A 358 19.42 17.15 -39.55
C ALA A 358 19.27 16.82 -38.06
N PHE A 359 20.37 16.77 -37.31
CA PHE A 359 20.36 16.54 -35.87
C PHE A 359 19.58 17.64 -35.12
N ALA A 360 19.84 18.92 -35.45
CA ALA A 360 19.11 20.03 -34.88
C ALA A 360 17.61 19.98 -35.21
N GLY A 361 17.26 19.64 -36.45
CA GLY A 361 15.86 19.46 -36.88
C GLY A 361 15.15 18.33 -36.13
N ILE A 362 15.79 17.16 -36.00
CA ILE A 362 15.25 16.02 -35.26
C ILE A 362 15.07 16.36 -33.78
N LEU A 363 16.06 16.98 -33.15
CA LEU A 363 15.95 17.39 -31.75
C LEU A 363 14.87 18.44 -31.52
N ALA A 364 14.74 19.42 -32.41
CA ALA A 364 13.69 20.42 -32.32
C ALA A 364 12.30 19.77 -32.45
N TYR A 365 12.13 18.85 -33.41
CA TYR A 365 10.86 18.12 -33.60
C TYR A 365 10.51 17.27 -32.39
N VAL A 366 11.45 16.47 -31.89
CA VAL A 366 11.23 15.62 -30.71
C VAL A 366 11.00 16.46 -29.46
N GLY A 367 11.74 17.55 -29.26
CA GLY A 367 11.54 18.47 -28.15
C GLY A 367 10.14 19.09 -28.16
N PHE A 368 9.69 19.60 -29.31
CA PHE A 368 8.36 20.23 -29.42
C PHE A 368 7.23 19.20 -29.25
N THR A 369 7.31 18.05 -29.93
CA THR A 369 6.31 16.98 -29.79
C THR A 369 6.26 16.40 -28.38
N ALA A 370 7.41 16.28 -27.70
CA ALA A 370 7.45 15.85 -26.31
C ALA A 370 6.73 16.84 -25.38
N THR A 371 6.88 18.15 -25.58
CA THR A 371 6.16 19.14 -24.76
C THR A 371 4.64 19.03 -24.92
N ILE A 372 4.15 18.82 -26.15
CA ILE A 372 2.73 18.58 -26.41
C ILE A 372 2.27 17.28 -25.75
N GLY A 373 3.07 16.21 -25.85
CA GLY A 373 2.77 14.92 -25.22
C GLY A 373 2.66 15.02 -23.70
N VAL A 374 3.53 15.81 -23.05
CA VAL A 374 3.44 16.05 -21.60
C VAL A 374 2.15 16.79 -21.25
N VAL A 375 1.79 17.84 -22.01
CA VAL A 375 0.53 18.55 -21.77
C VAL A 375 -0.64 17.59 -21.94
N ALA A 376 -0.72 16.87 -23.05
CA ALA A 376 -1.78 15.90 -23.32
C ALA A 376 -1.91 14.84 -22.21
N ALA A 377 -0.79 14.26 -21.76
CA ALA A 377 -0.78 13.29 -20.68
C ALA A 377 -1.21 13.88 -19.33
N THR A 378 -0.92 15.15 -19.06
CA THR A 378 -1.36 15.85 -17.83
C THR A 378 -2.79 16.39 -17.89
N THR A 379 -3.38 16.48 -19.08
CA THR A 379 -4.75 16.99 -19.30
C THR A 379 -5.76 15.90 -19.58
N ALA A 380 -5.35 14.65 -19.81
CA ALA A 380 -6.25 13.53 -20.03
C ALA A 380 -7.24 13.38 -18.85
N ASN A 381 -8.54 13.34 -19.16
CA ASN A 381 -9.63 13.42 -18.18
C ASN A 381 -10.51 12.16 -18.14
N ASP A 382 -10.22 11.16 -18.97
CA ASP A 382 -11.10 10.00 -19.19
C ASP A 382 -11.24 9.11 -17.94
N GLN A 383 -10.29 9.19 -17.01
CA GLN A 383 -10.34 8.46 -15.75
C GLN A 383 -11.16 9.15 -14.64
N MET A 384 -11.80 10.29 -14.89
CA MET A 384 -12.59 11.02 -13.89
C MET A 384 -14.08 10.73 -14.08
N LYS A 385 -14.68 9.99 -13.15
CA LYS A 385 -16.12 9.68 -13.19
C LYS A 385 -16.90 10.68 -12.37
N ARG A 386 -16.71 10.66 -11.05
CA ARG A 386 -17.45 11.50 -10.08
C ARG A 386 -16.59 12.61 -9.50
N VAL A 387 -15.34 12.29 -9.17
CA VAL A 387 -14.41 13.23 -8.52
C VAL A 387 -13.52 13.89 -9.57
N THR A 388 -13.69 15.21 -9.71
CA THR A 388 -12.94 16.04 -10.66
C THR A 388 -12.10 17.11 -9.97
N TRP A 389 -11.10 17.64 -10.67
CA TRP A 389 -10.29 18.74 -10.15
C TRP A 389 -11.06 20.05 -10.13
N ALA A 390 -11.03 20.78 -9.00
CA ALA A 390 -11.59 22.13 -8.95
C ALA A 390 -10.89 23.07 -9.98
N PRO A 391 -11.62 24.03 -10.55
CA PRO A 391 -11.01 25.03 -11.42
C PRO A 391 -9.91 25.79 -10.66
N GLY A 392 -8.80 26.07 -11.34
CA GLY A 392 -7.64 26.76 -10.75
C GLY A 392 -6.56 25.85 -10.13
N VAL A 393 -6.76 24.53 -10.01
CA VAL A 393 -5.70 23.61 -9.56
C VAL A 393 -4.63 23.47 -10.65
N PRO A 394 -3.32 23.71 -10.35
CA PRO A 394 -2.26 23.63 -11.35
C PRO A 394 -1.98 22.20 -11.80
N LEU A 395 -1.62 22.01 -13.07
CA LEU A 395 -1.40 20.69 -13.71
C LEU A 395 -0.41 19.80 -12.94
N ARG A 396 0.66 20.37 -12.38
CA ARG A 396 1.63 19.63 -11.57
C ARG A 396 0.98 18.99 -10.34
N SER A 397 0.13 19.75 -9.63
CA SER A 397 -0.54 19.25 -8.42
C SER A 397 -1.59 18.21 -8.75
N ARG A 398 -2.19 18.27 -9.95
CA ARG A 398 -3.07 17.20 -10.47
C ARG A 398 -2.29 15.92 -10.70
N TRP A 399 -1.18 16.00 -11.46
CA TRP A 399 -0.35 14.84 -11.75
C TRP A 399 0.18 14.15 -10.49
N VAL A 400 0.65 14.90 -9.49
CA VAL A 400 1.16 14.32 -8.23
C VAL A 400 0.04 13.58 -7.48
N ARG A 401 -1.14 14.21 -7.36
CA ARG A 401 -2.27 13.71 -6.57
C ARG A 401 -3.30 12.90 -7.37
N GLU A 402 -2.97 12.51 -8.60
CA GLU A 402 -3.90 11.77 -9.46
C GLU A 402 -4.33 10.42 -8.83
N GLU A 403 -3.45 9.75 -8.10
CA GLU A 403 -3.79 8.48 -7.42
C GLU A 403 -4.71 8.72 -6.21
N GLU A 404 -4.51 9.83 -5.48
CA GLU A 404 -5.41 10.25 -4.38
C GLU A 404 -6.81 10.53 -4.93
N ARG A 405 -6.90 11.27 -6.06
CA ARG A 405 -8.17 11.53 -6.74
C ARG A 405 -8.82 10.23 -7.20
N ALA A 406 -8.08 9.34 -7.86
CA ALA A 406 -8.60 8.07 -8.36
C ALA A 406 -9.13 7.18 -7.22
N ALA A 407 -8.44 7.13 -6.07
CA ALA A 407 -8.91 6.40 -4.90
C ALA A 407 -10.20 7.01 -4.32
N LEU A 408 -10.29 8.34 -4.22
CA LEU A 408 -11.51 9.03 -3.79
C LEU A 408 -12.67 8.85 -4.76
N ASP A 409 -12.39 8.79 -6.06
CA ASP A 409 -13.36 8.49 -7.11
C ASP A 409 -13.92 7.07 -6.95
N ARG A 410 -13.07 6.08 -6.62
CA ARG A 410 -13.53 4.71 -6.31
C ARG A 410 -14.43 4.67 -5.08
N ILE A 411 -14.05 5.36 -3.99
CA ILE A 411 -14.90 5.47 -2.79
C ILE A 411 -16.25 6.11 -3.16
N ALA A 412 -16.22 7.23 -3.89
CA ALA A 412 -17.43 7.93 -4.30
C ALA A 412 -18.33 7.03 -5.15
N CYS A 413 -17.78 6.30 -6.12
CA CYS A 413 -18.53 5.35 -6.94
C CYS A 413 -19.13 4.19 -6.13
N ALA A 414 -18.48 3.77 -5.03
CA ALA A 414 -18.97 2.64 -4.24
C ALA A 414 -19.96 3.04 -3.13
N TRP A 415 -19.84 4.25 -2.57
CA TRP A 415 -20.77 4.73 -1.53
C TRP A 415 -22.08 5.28 -2.11
N GLY A 416 -22.01 5.85 -3.31
CA GLY A 416 -23.19 6.41 -3.94
C GLY A 416 -23.93 5.48 -4.88
N PHE A 417 -24.89 6.02 -5.61
CA PHE A 417 -25.66 5.31 -6.61
C PHE A 417 -24.77 4.93 -7.79
N ALA A 418 -24.88 3.66 -8.18
CA ALA A 418 -24.23 3.14 -9.38
C ALA A 418 -24.88 3.71 -10.65
N GLU A 419 -26.15 4.12 -10.59
CA GLU A 419 -26.89 4.67 -11.71
C GLU A 419 -26.51 6.14 -11.98
N PRO A 420 -26.03 6.50 -13.19
CA PRO A 420 -25.55 7.85 -13.49
C PRO A 420 -26.64 8.92 -13.36
N TRP A 421 -27.89 8.61 -13.71
CA TRP A 421 -29.01 9.56 -13.62
C TRP A 421 -29.50 9.83 -12.18
N ARG A 422 -29.04 9.07 -11.18
CA ARG A 422 -29.35 9.30 -9.76
C ARG A 422 -28.18 9.91 -9.00
N GLN A 423 -27.04 10.07 -9.66
CA GLN A 423 -25.89 10.75 -9.07
C GLN A 423 -26.27 12.20 -8.79
N GLY A 424 -25.90 12.69 -7.60
CA GLY A 424 -26.27 14.03 -7.12
C GLY A 424 -27.50 14.08 -6.21
N GLU A 425 -28.35 13.05 -6.20
CA GLU A 425 -29.48 12.93 -5.24
C GLU A 425 -29.08 12.29 -3.90
N GLU A 426 -27.79 12.02 -3.71
CA GLU A 426 -27.26 11.35 -2.53
C GLU A 426 -27.20 12.29 -1.34
N GLU A 427 -27.93 11.91 -0.29
CA GLU A 427 -27.96 12.58 1.01
C GLU A 427 -27.56 11.59 2.09
N GLY A 428 -26.71 12.04 3.02
CA GLY A 428 -26.29 11.23 4.15
C GLY A 428 -25.15 11.89 4.92
N PRO A 429 -25.07 11.67 6.25
CA PRO A 429 -24.03 12.30 7.07
C PRO A 429 -22.63 11.89 6.61
N GLU A 430 -22.44 10.63 6.25
CA GLU A 430 -21.16 10.11 5.72
C GLU A 430 -20.84 10.68 4.33
N TRP A 431 -21.86 10.84 3.49
CA TRP A 431 -21.71 11.39 2.14
C TRP A 431 -21.34 12.87 2.17
N ASP A 432 -21.96 13.65 3.07
CA ASP A 432 -21.63 15.06 3.27
C ASP A 432 -20.22 15.24 3.84
N VAL A 433 -19.80 14.38 4.77
CA VAL A 433 -18.42 14.36 5.28
C VAL A 433 -17.43 14.06 4.16
N LEU A 434 -17.73 13.08 3.29
CA LEU A 434 -16.89 12.77 2.13
C LEU A 434 -16.82 13.96 1.16
N ARG A 435 -17.96 14.60 0.86
CA ARG A 435 -18.04 15.79 0.01
C ARG A 435 -17.22 16.95 0.58
N GLU A 436 -17.31 17.20 1.89
CA GLU A 436 -16.51 18.22 2.56
C GLU A 436 -15.01 17.88 2.50
N TYR A 437 -14.63 16.63 2.79
CA TYR A 437 -13.25 16.17 2.73
C TYR A 437 -12.65 16.33 1.32
N ILE A 438 -13.37 15.94 0.27
CA ILE A 438 -12.98 16.12 -1.14
C ILE A 438 -12.84 17.62 -1.46
N GLY A 439 -13.80 18.44 -1.01
CA GLY A 439 -13.78 19.90 -1.16
C GLY A 439 -12.55 20.55 -0.53
N GLN A 440 -12.18 20.15 0.69
CA GLN A 440 -10.98 20.62 1.39
C GLN A 440 -9.67 20.31 0.63
N LYS A 441 -9.67 19.27 -0.21
CA LYS A 441 -8.52 18.89 -1.05
C LYS A 441 -8.50 19.58 -2.41
N GLY A 442 -9.44 20.49 -2.70
CA GLY A 442 -9.52 21.19 -3.99
C GLY A 442 -9.98 20.28 -5.13
N MET A 443 -10.80 19.29 -4.81
CA MET A 443 -11.53 18.46 -5.75
C MET A 443 -13.03 18.76 -5.61
N VAL A 444 -13.79 18.47 -6.65
CA VAL A 444 -15.24 18.65 -6.68
C VAL A 444 -15.87 17.28 -6.93
N LEU A 445 -16.72 16.87 -6.00
CA LEU A 445 -17.58 15.70 -6.13
C LEU A 445 -18.81 16.08 -6.94
N ASP A 446 -19.14 15.28 -7.96
CA ASP A 446 -20.29 15.44 -8.85
C ASP A 446 -20.41 16.87 -9.41
N ARG A 447 -19.54 17.19 -10.37
CA ARG A 447 -19.64 18.46 -11.08
C ARG A 447 -20.92 18.46 -11.94
N THR A 448 -21.78 19.44 -11.72
CA THR A 448 -23.06 19.60 -12.42
C THR A 448 -22.93 19.60 -13.94
N GLU A 449 -21.84 20.15 -14.48
CA GLU A 449 -21.55 20.19 -15.93
C GLU A 449 -21.21 18.83 -16.54
N LEU A 450 -20.87 17.83 -15.72
CA LEU A 450 -20.48 16.48 -16.15
C LEU A 450 -21.55 15.44 -15.81
N MET A 451 -22.68 15.87 -15.24
CA MET A 451 -23.81 15.00 -14.94
C MET A 451 -24.68 14.81 -16.17
N GLU A 452 -25.07 13.57 -16.44
CA GLU A 452 -26.00 13.23 -17.52
C GLU A 452 -27.35 13.95 -17.31
N GLY A 453 -27.83 14.66 -18.32
CA GLY A 453 -29.12 15.36 -18.30
C GLY A 453 -29.09 16.83 -17.87
N MET A 454 -27.91 17.41 -17.63
CA MET A 454 -27.71 18.83 -17.29
C MET A 454 -27.12 19.67 -18.44
N GLU A 455 -27.13 19.15 -19.68
CA GLU A 455 -26.72 19.87 -20.92
C GLU A 455 -27.83 20.71 -21.56
#